data_AF-A0A4R3ZTT3-F1
#
_entry.id   AF-A0A4R3ZTT3-F1
#
_cell.length_a   1.000
_cell.length_b   1.000
_cell.length_c   1.000
_cell.angle_alpha   90.00
_cell.angle_beta   90.00
_cell.angle_gamma   90.00
#
_symmetry.space_group_name_H-M   'P 1'
#
loop_
_entity.id
_entity.type
_entity.pdbx_description
1 polymer ?
#
loop_
_entity_poly.entity_id
_entity_poly.type
_entity_poly.pdbx_seq_one_letter_code
_entity_poly.pdbx_strand_id
1 'polypeptide(L)'
;MGTGGLATLLQIHSVRVPGFSPAAVVMLVAGWVLLVGLGAGFARSVARDPDMWTASVRDAAMLPLWGMVSMGLLAVGSSTFIVVEAHAPMLSWIAFGVDVALWAAGTVLGLATAVGFAVWLFATRPDHPLPTWALPMVPPMVSATAGGVIARQFESDAARVLLSAACVFCFVLALALGGAVIVMAYHHAWFRTPVPVVLSTSTWIPLGIVGQSTAAAQVLSGPALAGVARVYGATVLVAGAGLGAFAVLTTVRGFLARMPFTPGWWAMTYPLSTCGLGAHYLGWHAASLLTVAVLIAIWVVCAVASVRAIASARAA
;
A
#
# COMPACT_ATOMS: atom_id res chain seq x y z
N MET A 1 6.48 -2.68 0.55
CA MET A 1 5.47 -1.61 0.36
C MET A 1 5.70 -0.40 1.26
N GLY A 2 5.63 -0.53 2.60
CA GLY A 2 5.73 0.62 3.52
C GLY A 2 7.04 1.40 3.42
N THR A 3 8.16 0.69 3.24
CA THR A 3 9.47 1.30 3.01
C THR A 3 9.52 2.17 1.74
N GLY A 4 8.96 1.69 0.63
CA GLY A 4 8.89 2.48 -0.62
C GLY A 4 7.98 3.70 -0.48
N GLY A 5 6.82 3.52 0.17
CA GLY A 5 5.92 4.63 0.48
C GLY A 5 6.55 5.70 1.39
N LEU A 6 7.35 5.28 2.38
CA LEU A 6 8.12 6.20 3.23
C LEU A 6 9.20 6.93 2.42
N ALA A 7 9.93 6.23 1.54
CA ALA A 7 10.92 6.85 0.66
C ALA A 7 10.30 7.95 -0.21
N THR A 8 9.15 7.67 -0.84
CA THR A 8 8.38 8.65 -1.63
C THR A 8 7.99 9.88 -0.80
N LEU A 9 7.41 9.68 0.39
CA LEU A 9 6.97 10.81 1.23
C LEU A 9 8.13 11.64 1.76
N LEU A 10 9.24 11.01 2.15
CA LEU A 10 10.46 11.71 2.56
C LEU A 10 10.98 12.59 1.41
N GLN A 11 11.02 12.05 0.19
CA GLN A 11 11.48 12.82 -0.97
C GLN A 11 10.56 13.99 -1.29
N ILE A 12 9.24 13.78 -1.26
CA ILE A 12 8.25 14.82 -1.53
C ILE A 12 8.33 15.98 -0.52
N HIS A 13 8.67 15.70 0.74
CA HIS A 13 8.83 16.71 1.79
C HIS A 13 10.27 17.18 2.00
N SER A 14 11.21 16.73 1.16
CA SER A 14 12.66 16.97 1.32
C SER A 14 13.06 18.44 1.36
N VAL A 15 12.32 19.31 0.65
CA VAL A 15 12.56 20.76 0.63
C VAL A 15 12.09 21.44 1.93
N ARG A 16 11.09 20.87 2.62
CA ARG A 16 10.50 21.46 3.83
C ARG A 16 11.18 21.02 5.11
N VAL A 17 11.73 19.80 5.13
CA VAL A 17 12.30 19.20 6.34
C VAL A 17 13.75 18.78 6.06
N PRO A 18 14.73 19.42 6.72
CA PRO A 18 16.13 19.04 6.61
C PRO A 18 16.34 17.55 6.95
N GLY A 19 17.20 16.88 6.20
CA GLY A 19 17.53 15.46 6.41
C GLY A 19 16.56 14.47 5.76
N PHE A 20 15.37 14.90 5.29
CA PHE A 20 14.46 13.99 4.58
C PHE A 20 15.00 13.57 3.21
N SER A 21 15.75 14.43 2.53
CA SER A 21 16.39 14.11 1.25
C SER A 21 17.32 12.88 1.34
N PRO A 22 18.36 12.85 2.21
CA PRO A 22 19.20 11.65 2.37
C PRO A 22 18.42 10.47 2.97
N ALA A 23 17.45 10.70 3.87
CA ALA A 23 16.64 9.63 4.42
C ALA A 23 15.79 8.92 3.34
N ALA A 24 15.30 9.65 2.33
CA ALA A 24 14.58 9.08 1.20
C ALA A 24 15.45 8.09 0.41
N VAL A 25 16.72 8.44 0.18
CA VAL A 25 17.70 7.55 -0.48
C VAL A 25 17.94 6.29 0.35
N VAL A 26 18.14 6.42 1.67
CA VAL A 26 18.32 5.26 2.56
C VAL A 26 17.11 4.32 2.51
N MET A 27 15.89 4.88 2.56
CA MET A 27 14.67 4.10 2.47
C MET A 27 14.46 3.47 1.09
N LEU A 28 14.84 4.15 0.01
CA LEU A 28 14.83 3.58 -1.33
C LEU A 28 15.73 2.33 -1.41
N VAL A 29 16.99 2.46 -0.99
CA VAL A 29 17.96 1.35 -1.02
C VAL A 29 17.46 0.19 -0.16
N ALA A 30 16.93 0.47 1.04
CA ALA A 30 16.30 -0.54 1.87
C ALA A 30 15.11 -1.21 1.16
N GLY A 31 14.31 -0.44 0.41
CA GLY A 31 13.22 -0.93 -0.43
C GLY A 31 13.69 -1.91 -1.51
N TRP A 32 14.75 -1.59 -2.24
CA TRP A 32 15.36 -2.50 -3.22
C TRP A 32 15.90 -3.77 -2.58
N VAL A 33 16.65 -3.65 -1.49
CA VAL A 33 17.21 -4.80 -0.76
C VAL A 33 16.11 -5.73 -0.27
N LEU A 34 15.03 -5.17 0.29
CA LEU A 34 13.88 -5.97 0.74
C LEU A 34 13.15 -6.63 -0.43
N LEU A 35 12.91 -5.90 -1.52
CA LEU A 35 12.21 -6.45 -2.69
C LEU A 35 13.00 -7.61 -3.32
N VAL A 36 14.29 -7.41 -3.59
CA VAL A 36 15.17 -8.42 -4.18
C VAL A 36 15.40 -9.57 -3.20
N GLY A 37 15.68 -9.27 -1.93
CA GLY A 37 15.98 -10.28 -0.92
C GLY A 37 14.79 -11.19 -0.60
N LEU A 38 13.60 -10.62 -0.40
CA LEU A 38 12.38 -11.40 -0.16
C LEU A 38 11.95 -12.17 -1.42
N GLY A 39 12.07 -11.55 -2.60
CA GLY A 39 11.78 -12.22 -3.87
C GLY A 39 12.70 -13.40 -4.13
N ALA A 40 14.02 -13.23 -3.96
CA ALA A 40 15.01 -14.29 -4.10
C ALA A 40 14.83 -15.38 -3.04
N GLY A 41 14.51 -15.00 -1.80
CA GLY A 41 14.19 -15.93 -0.72
C GLY A 41 12.98 -16.80 -1.07
N PHE A 42 11.89 -16.19 -1.56
CA PHE A 42 10.70 -16.93 -2.00
C PHE A 42 11.01 -17.84 -3.19
N ALA A 43 11.72 -17.36 -4.21
CA ALA A 43 12.12 -18.16 -5.36
C ALA A 43 12.97 -19.37 -4.96
N ARG A 44 13.91 -19.18 -4.03
CA ARG A 44 14.72 -20.27 -3.47
C ARG A 44 13.88 -21.29 -2.72
N SER A 45 12.88 -20.84 -1.95
CA SER A 45 11.97 -21.74 -1.25
C SER A 45 11.10 -22.54 -2.22
N VAL A 46 10.58 -21.92 -3.28
CA VAL A 46 9.83 -22.62 -4.35
C VAL A 46 10.72 -23.62 -5.09
N ALA A 47 11.98 -23.27 -5.35
CA ALA A 47 12.92 -24.18 -6.02
C ALA A 47 13.26 -25.42 -5.16
N ARG A 48 13.14 -25.31 -3.83
CA ARG A 48 13.34 -26.42 -2.87
C ARG A 48 12.08 -27.22 -2.66
N ASP A 49 10.93 -26.56 -2.66
CA ASP A 49 9.61 -27.14 -2.47
C ASP A 49 8.60 -26.49 -3.44
N PRO A 50 8.39 -27.09 -4.63
CA PRO A 50 7.48 -26.56 -5.64
C PRO A 50 6.01 -26.48 -5.16
N ASP A 51 5.61 -27.29 -4.18
CA ASP A 51 4.24 -27.26 -3.65
C ASP A 51 3.95 -25.96 -2.92
N MET A 52 4.98 -25.27 -2.44
CA MET A 52 4.86 -23.96 -1.79
C MET A 52 4.29 -22.90 -2.75
N TRP A 53 4.60 -22.96 -4.05
CA TRP A 53 3.96 -22.09 -5.05
C TRP A 53 2.46 -22.38 -5.13
N THR A 54 2.11 -23.65 -5.33
CA THR A 54 0.72 -24.09 -5.45
C THR A 54 -0.10 -23.73 -4.22
N ALA A 55 0.44 -23.95 -3.01
CA ALA A 55 -0.18 -23.56 -1.75
C ALA A 55 -0.40 -22.05 -1.68
N SER A 56 0.60 -21.24 -2.08
CA SER A 56 0.49 -19.78 -2.01
C SER A 56 -0.61 -19.18 -2.89
N VAL A 57 -0.98 -19.85 -4.00
CA VAL A 57 -2.00 -19.34 -4.95
C VAL A 57 -3.35 -20.04 -4.84
N ARG A 58 -3.43 -21.21 -4.20
CA ARG A 58 -4.69 -21.96 -4.03
C ARG A 58 -5.29 -21.87 -2.64
N ASP A 59 -4.48 -21.61 -1.62
CA ASP A 59 -4.99 -21.42 -0.26
C ASP A 59 -5.70 -20.06 -0.16
N ALA A 60 -7.00 -20.10 0.18
CA ALA A 60 -7.84 -18.91 0.35
C ALA A 60 -7.34 -17.99 1.48
N ALA A 61 -6.62 -18.52 2.47
CA ALA A 61 -5.99 -17.71 3.52
C ALA A 61 -4.77 -16.93 3.00
N MET A 62 -4.08 -17.46 1.99
CA MET A 62 -2.86 -16.89 1.43
C MET A 62 -3.15 -15.98 0.23
N LEU A 63 -4.22 -16.25 -0.53
CA LEU A 63 -4.59 -15.50 -1.73
C LEU A 63 -4.66 -13.96 -1.51
N PRO A 64 -5.25 -13.44 -0.41
CA PRO A 64 -5.24 -12.00 -0.11
C PRO A 64 -3.84 -11.39 0.02
N LEU A 65 -2.86 -12.19 0.46
CA LEU A 65 -1.51 -11.73 0.75
C LEU A 65 -0.73 -11.42 -0.53
N TRP A 66 -1.10 -11.97 -1.69
CA TRP A 66 -0.50 -11.59 -2.98
C TRP A 66 -0.75 -10.12 -3.35
N GLY A 67 -1.82 -9.52 -2.83
CA GLY A 67 -2.02 -8.07 -2.91
C GLY A 67 -0.86 -7.29 -2.29
N MET A 68 -0.22 -7.84 -1.24
CA MET A 68 0.97 -7.23 -0.63
C MET A 68 2.20 -7.25 -1.53
N VAL A 69 2.38 -8.33 -2.30
CA VAL A 69 3.47 -8.43 -3.29
C VAL A 69 3.27 -7.39 -4.38
N SER A 70 2.05 -7.30 -4.93
CA SER A 70 1.69 -6.28 -5.91
C SER A 70 1.95 -4.85 -5.40
N MET A 71 1.46 -4.50 -4.22
CA MET A 71 1.73 -3.19 -3.60
C MET A 71 3.22 -2.96 -3.32
N GLY A 72 3.97 -4.03 -3.05
CA GLY A 72 5.42 -3.99 -2.91
C GLY A 72 6.11 -3.51 -4.18
N LEU A 73 5.79 -4.13 -5.32
CA LEU A 73 6.31 -3.77 -6.63
C LEU A 73 5.97 -2.31 -6.98
N LEU A 74 4.68 -1.95 -6.86
CA LEU A 74 4.17 -0.63 -7.20
C LEU A 74 4.83 0.48 -6.36
N ALA A 75 4.92 0.28 -5.03
CA ALA A 75 5.51 1.28 -4.15
C ALA A 75 7.01 1.45 -4.37
N VAL A 76 7.74 0.36 -4.60
CA VAL A 76 9.20 0.41 -4.83
C VAL A 76 9.49 1.03 -6.20
N GLY A 77 8.74 0.66 -7.24
CA GLY A 77 8.85 1.28 -8.57
C GLY A 77 8.66 2.79 -8.52
N SER A 78 7.56 3.24 -7.92
CA SER A 78 7.27 4.68 -7.82
C SER A 78 8.34 5.43 -7.03
N SER A 79 8.79 4.87 -5.89
CA SER A 79 9.87 5.47 -5.12
C SER A 79 11.21 5.49 -5.86
N THR A 80 11.46 4.50 -6.74
CA THR A 80 12.67 4.43 -7.56
C THR A 80 12.73 5.61 -8.50
N PHE A 81 11.66 5.85 -9.27
CA PHE A 81 11.61 7.00 -10.17
C PHE A 81 11.70 8.32 -9.40
N ILE A 82 10.84 8.54 -8.40
CA ILE A 82 10.75 9.82 -7.66
C ILE A 82 12.07 10.21 -6.98
N VAL A 83 12.74 9.25 -6.34
CA VAL A 83 13.98 9.53 -5.61
C VAL A 83 15.17 9.62 -6.56
N VAL A 84 15.29 8.72 -7.54
CA VAL A 84 16.42 8.76 -8.49
C VAL A 84 16.35 9.99 -9.38
N GLU A 85 15.17 10.39 -9.85
CA GLU A 85 15.00 11.61 -10.64
C GLU A 85 15.54 12.84 -9.89
N ALA A 86 15.28 12.93 -8.58
CA ALA A 86 15.71 14.06 -7.76
C ALA A 86 17.20 14.06 -7.39
N HIS A 87 17.83 12.88 -7.28
CA HIS A 87 19.22 12.76 -6.78
C HIS A 87 20.25 12.38 -7.86
N ALA A 88 19.82 11.70 -8.91
CA ALA A 88 20.65 11.24 -10.02
C ALA A 88 19.89 11.36 -11.35
N PRO A 89 19.60 12.59 -11.83
CA PRO A 89 18.76 12.82 -13.01
C PRO A 89 19.29 12.17 -14.29
N MET A 90 20.60 11.93 -14.39
CA MET A 90 21.22 11.18 -15.49
C MET A 90 20.75 9.72 -15.58
N LEU A 91 20.25 9.14 -14.48
CA LEU A 91 19.68 7.79 -14.41
C LEU A 91 18.14 7.82 -14.42
N SER A 92 17.50 8.99 -14.57
CA SER A 92 16.04 9.14 -14.49
C SER A 92 15.30 8.27 -15.50
N TRP A 93 15.81 8.16 -16.73
CA TRP A 93 15.21 7.30 -17.76
C TRP A 93 15.23 5.80 -17.38
N ILE A 94 16.31 5.34 -16.73
CA ILE A 94 16.41 3.96 -16.22
C ILE A 94 15.41 3.77 -15.09
N ALA A 95 15.38 4.71 -14.15
CA ALA A 95 14.47 4.65 -13.01
C ALA A 95 13.00 4.67 -13.43
N PHE A 96 12.67 5.46 -14.46
CA PHE A 96 11.35 5.47 -15.08
C PHE A 96 11.02 4.14 -15.74
N GLY A 97 11.96 3.54 -16.50
CA GLY A 97 11.78 2.20 -17.08
C GLY A 97 11.53 1.13 -16.02
N VAL A 98 12.25 1.19 -14.88
CA VAL A 98 12.03 0.32 -13.72
C VAL A 98 10.65 0.54 -13.10
N ASP A 99 10.23 1.80 -12.93
CA ASP A 99 8.90 2.13 -12.41
C ASP A 99 7.79 1.57 -13.32
N VAL A 100 7.88 1.78 -14.64
CA VAL A 100 6.93 1.24 -15.62
C VAL A 100 6.89 -0.28 -15.58
N ALA A 101 8.04 -0.96 -15.50
CA ALA A 101 8.10 -2.42 -15.46
C ALA A 101 7.48 -2.98 -14.17
N LEU A 102 7.83 -2.40 -13.01
CA LEU A 102 7.26 -2.79 -11.71
C LEU A 102 5.79 -2.41 -11.61
N TRP A 103 5.36 -1.31 -12.25
CA TRP A 103 3.97 -0.92 -12.35
C TRP A 103 3.17 -1.91 -13.18
N ALA A 104 3.66 -2.34 -14.33
CA ALA A 104 2.99 -3.33 -15.16
C ALA A 104 2.85 -4.67 -14.42
N ALA A 105 3.96 -5.19 -13.86
CA ALA A 105 3.96 -6.44 -13.11
C ALA A 105 3.05 -6.36 -11.87
N GLY A 106 3.17 -5.27 -11.10
CA GLY A 106 2.33 -5.01 -9.93
C GLY A 106 0.86 -4.89 -10.29
N THR A 107 0.52 -4.21 -11.38
CA THR A 107 -0.87 -4.02 -11.81
C THR A 107 -1.51 -5.32 -12.28
N VAL A 108 -0.81 -6.12 -13.09
CA VAL A 108 -1.31 -7.43 -13.53
C VAL A 108 -1.56 -8.34 -12.32
N LEU A 109 -0.59 -8.44 -11.41
CA LEU A 109 -0.75 -9.22 -10.18
C LEU A 109 -1.88 -8.67 -9.30
N GLY A 110 -1.97 -7.35 -9.17
CA GLY A 110 -2.99 -6.66 -8.39
C GLY A 110 -4.40 -6.94 -8.90
N LEU A 111 -4.63 -6.79 -10.20
CA LEU A 111 -5.91 -7.10 -10.84
C LEU A 111 -6.25 -8.59 -10.73
N ALA A 112 -5.29 -9.48 -10.96
CA ALA A 112 -5.49 -10.92 -10.83
C ALA A 112 -5.92 -11.29 -9.40
N THR A 113 -5.27 -10.72 -8.39
CA THR A 113 -5.63 -10.97 -6.97
C THR A 113 -6.97 -10.36 -6.59
N ALA A 114 -7.27 -9.14 -7.06
CA ALA A 114 -8.54 -8.47 -6.79
C ALA A 114 -9.72 -9.26 -7.38
N VAL A 115 -9.63 -9.61 -8.66
CA VAL A 115 -10.70 -10.35 -9.35
C VAL A 115 -10.80 -11.77 -8.81
N GLY A 116 -9.67 -12.47 -8.65
CA GLY A 116 -9.65 -13.84 -8.11
C GLY A 116 -10.25 -13.93 -6.72
N PHE A 117 -9.88 -13.01 -5.81
CA PHE A 117 -10.45 -12.98 -4.47
C PHE A 117 -11.93 -12.56 -4.47
N ALA A 118 -12.34 -11.62 -5.33
CA ALA A 118 -13.75 -11.26 -5.46
C ALA A 118 -14.61 -12.44 -5.95
N VAL A 119 -14.14 -13.17 -6.97
CA VAL A 119 -14.81 -14.39 -7.46
C VAL A 119 -14.93 -15.41 -6.32
N TRP A 120 -13.86 -15.65 -5.57
CA TRP A 120 -13.90 -16.54 -4.41
C TRP A 120 -14.92 -16.09 -3.36
N LEU A 121 -14.94 -14.79 -3.02
CA LEU A 121 -15.87 -14.21 -2.04
C LEU A 121 -17.33 -14.41 -2.46
N PHE A 122 -17.65 -14.18 -3.73
CA PHE A 122 -19.01 -14.36 -4.26
C PHE A 122 -19.44 -15.83 -4.36
N ALA A 123 -18.50 -16.71 -4.70
CA ALA A 123 -18.76 -18.14 -4.85
C ALA A 123 -18.91 -18.86 -3.51
N THR A 124 -18.08 -18.51 -2.52
CA THR A 124 -18.02 -19.23 -1.23
C THR A 124 -18.81 -18.56 -0.11
N ARG A 125 -19.06 -17.25 -0.20
CA ARG A 125 -19.83 -16.45 0.79
C ARG A 125 -19.45 -16.73 2.25
N PRO A 126 -18.16 -16.60 2.61
CA PRO A 126 -17.68 -16.83 3.97
C PRO A 126 -18.37 -15.92 5.01
N ASP A 127 -18.73 -16.50 6.16
CA ASP A 127 -19.52 -15.83 7.21
C ASP A 127 -18.72 -14.88 8.13
N HIS A 128 -17.39 -14.88 8.01
CA HIS A 128 -16.48 -14.17 8.90
C HIS A 128 -15.56 -13.19 8.14
N PRO A 129 -16.07 -12.00 7.76
CA PRO A 129 -15.24 -10.98 7.12
C PRO A 129 -14.15 -10.47 8.04
N LEU A 130 -12.93 -10.41 7.49
CA LEU A 130 -11.75 -9.92 8.18
C LEU A 130 -11.22 -8.64 7.50
N PRO A 131 -10.59 -7.72 8.25
CA PRO A 131 -9.95 -6.54 7.66
C PRO A 131 -8.89 -6.88 6.59
N THR A 132 -8.29 -8.07 6.67
CA THR A 132 -7.31 -8.57 5.69
C THR A 132 -7.90 -8.80 4.30
N TRP A 133 -9.23 -8.93 4.17
CA TRP A 133 -9.89 -9.08 2.86
C TRP A 133 -9.74 -7.84 1.98
N ALA A 134 -9.38 -6.69 2.56
CA ALA A 134 -9.11 -5.48 1.79
C ALA A 134 -7.74 -5.53 1.08
N LEU A 135 -6.81 -6.39 1.51
CA LEU A 135 -5.47 -6.51 0.91
C LEU A 135 -5.47 -6.70 -0.61
N PRO A 136 -6.28 -7.60 -1.20
CA PRO A 136 -6.33 -7.77 -2.65
C PRO A 136 -7.09 -6.64 -3.37
N MET A 137 -7.82 -5.78 -2.65
CA MET A 137 -8.56 -4.66 -3.23
C MET A 137 -7.77 -3.35 -3.28
N VAL A 138 -6.72 -3.23 -2.47
CA VAL A 138 -5.87 -2.04 -2.47
C VAL A 138 -5.06 -1.89 -3.77
N PRO A 139 -4.40 -2.94 -4.32
CA PRO A 139 -3.46 -2.78 -5.42
C PRO A 139 -4.00 -2.08 -6.66
N PRO A 140 -5.23 -2.35 -7.16
CA PRO A 140 -5.75 -1.60 -8.29
C PRO A 140 -5.84 -0.08 -8.00
N MET A 141 -6.14 0.34 -6.76
CA MET A 141 -6.11 1.77 -6.41
C MET A 141 -4.67 2.34 -6.44
N VAL A 142 -3.68 1.54 -6.08
CA VAL A 142 -2.25 1.92 -6.16
C VAL A 142 -1.82 2.05 -7.61
N SER A 143 -2.22 1.09 -8.46
CA SER A 143 -2.01 1.11 -9.90
C SER A 143 -2.63 2.35 -10.53
N ALA A 144 -3.81 2.76 -10.10
CA ALA A 144 -4.48 3.97 -10.56
C ALA A 144 -3.66 5.24 -10.26
N THR A 145 -3.11 5.34 -9.03
CA THR A 145 -2.27 6.50 -8.64
C THR A 145 -0.93 6.50 -9.37
N ALA A 146 -0.17 5.41 -9.27
CA ALA A 146 1.16 5.31 -9.88
C ALA A 146 1.10 5.40 -11.41
N GLY A 147 0.12 4.73 -12.01
CA GLY A 147 -0.09 4.74 -13.46
C GLY A 147 -0.53 6.11 -13.98
N GLY A 148 -1.30 6.85 -13.18
CA GLY A 148 -1.65 8.24 -13.52
C GLY A 148 -0.44 9.19 -13.48
N VAL A 149 0.53 8.96 -12.58
CA VAL A 149 1.81 9.70 -12.58
C VAL A 149 2.64 9.34 -13.81
N ILE A 150 2.76 8.04 -14.11
CA ILE A 150 3.45 7.53 -15.30
C ILE A 150 2.82 8.08 -16.59
N ALA A 151 1.49 8.15 -16.68
CA ALA A 151 0.77 8.65 -17.86
C ALA A 151 1.15 10.09 -18.22
N ARG A 152 1.49 10.92 -17.23
CA ARG A 152 1.91 12.31 -17.44
C ARG A 152 3.31 12.43 -18.06
N GLN A 153 4.11 11.35 -18.05
CA GLN A 153 5.45 11.31 -18.64
C GLN A 153 5.43 10.90 -20.12
N PHE A 154 4.32 10.37 -20.64
CA PHE A 154 4.20 9.98 -22.04
C PHE A 154 3.90 11.19 -22.94
N GLU A 155 4.72 11.35 -23.99
CA GLU A 155 4.52 12.35 -25.04
C GLU A 155 3.36 11.99 -25.99
N SER A 156 3.13 10.70 -26.21
CA SER A 156 2.04 10.22 -27.07
C SER A 156 0.68 10.37 -26.39
N ASP A 157 -0.18 11.22 -26.97
CA ASP A 157 -1.55 11.44 -26.50
C ASP A 157 -2.37 10.14 -26.45
N ALA A 158 -2.22 9.26 -27.46
CA ALA A 158 -2.92 7.98 -27.51
C ALA A 158 -2.49 7.05 -26.36
N ALA A 159 -1.18 6.95 -26.09
CA ALA A 159 -0.66 6.15 -24.98
C ALA A 159 -1.12 6.71 -23.63
N ARG A 160 -1.09 8.04 -23.47
CA ARG A 160 -1.57 8.73 -22.26
C ARG A 160 -3.04 8.48 -22.00
N VAL A 161 -3.89 8.57 -23.03
CA VAL A 161 -5.34 8.32 -22.92
C VAL A 161 -5.62 6.87 -22.55
N LEU A 162 -4.98 5.91 -23.23
CA LEU A 162 -5.16 4.48 -22.96
C LEU A 162 -4.75 4.11 -21.53
N LEU A 163 -3.57 4.58 -21.10
CA LEU A 163 -3.07 4.34 -19.74
C LEU A 163 -3.97 5.01 -18.70
N SER A 164 -4.42 6.24 -18.94
CA SER A 164 -5.34 6.95 -18.04
C SER A 164 -6.68 6.22 -17.92
N ALA A 165 -7.22 5.70 -19.02
CA ALA A 165 -8.45 4.90 -19.00
C ALA A 165 -8.27 3.61 -18.18
N ALA A 166 -7.13 2.92 -18.34
CA ALA A 166 -6.80 1.75 -17.52
C ALA A 166 -6.69 2.11 -16.03
N CYS A 167 -6.11 3.27 -15.70
CA CYS A 167 -6.03 3.75 -14.32
C CYS A 167 -7.40 4.10 -13.74
N VAL A 168 -8.28 4.72 -14.52
CA VAL A 168 -9.67 4.99 -14.12
C VAL A 168 -10.43 3.68 -13.88
N PHE A 169 -10.24 2.67 -14.72
CA PHE A 169 -10.80 1.33 -14.48
C PHE A 169 -10.32 0.75 -13.15
N CYS A 170 -9.00 0.81 -12.89
CA CYS A 170 -8.43 0.33 -11.62
C CYS A 170 -8.97 1.11 -10.41
N PHE A 171 -9.15 2.42 -10.53
CA PHE A 171 -9.75 3.28 -9.51
C PHE A 171 -11.19 2.82 -9.18
N VAL A 172 -12.04 2.68 -10.19
CA VAL A 172 -13.44 2.29 -10.03
C VAL A 172 -13.55 0.89 -9.46
N LEU A 173 -12.76 -0.06 -9.97
CA LEU A 173 -12.73 -1.44 -9.49
C LEU A 173 -12.36 -1.51 -8.00
N ALA A 174 -11.28 -0.84 -7.59
CA ALA A 174 -10.87 -0.84 -6.19
C ALA A 174 -11.84 -0.06 -5.30
N LEU A 175 -12.48 1.00 -5.79
CA LEU A 175 -13.47 1.72 -5.00
C LEU A 175 -14.72 0.86 -4.75
N ALA A 176 -15.20 0.14 -5.76
CA ALA A 176 -16.36 -0.74 -5.65
C ALA A 176 -16.09 -1.94 -4.75
N LEU A 177 -15.06 -2.73 -5.06
CA LEU A 177 -14.73 -3.94 -4.31
C LEU A 177 -14.17 -3.60 -2.92
N GLY A 178 -13.28 -2.62 -2.85
CA GLY A 178 -12.71 -2.14 -1.61
C GLY A 178 -13.77 -1.53 -0.69
N GLY A 179 -14.65 -0.69 -1.21
CA GLY A 179 -15.76 -0.12 -0.45
C GLY A 179 -16.67 -1.19 0.17
N ALA A 180 -17.03 -2.22 -0.61
CA ALA A 180 -17.82 -3.34 -0.11
C ALA A 180 -17.12 -4.08 1.04
N VAL A 181 -15.83 -4.40 0.87
CA VAL A 181 -15.05 -5.09 1.91
C VAL A 181 -14.87 -4.22 3.16
N ILE A 182 -14.64 -2.92 3.01
CA ILE A 182 -14.51 -1.99 4.14
C ILE A 182 -15.80 -2.00 4.96
N VAL A 183 -16.95 -1.84 4.30
CA VAL A 183 -18.26 -1.86 4.98
C VAL A 183 -18.49 -3.18 5.70
N MET A 184 -18.26 -4.31 5.02
CA MET A 184 -18.44 -5.64 5.61
C MET A 184 -17.54 -5.90 6.81
N ALA A 185 -16.22 -5.63 6.68
CA ALA A 185 -15.24 -5.92 7.71
C ALA A 185 -15.43 -5.04 8.95
N TYR A 186 -15.69 -3.75 8.77
CA TYR A 186 -15.92 -2.85 9.90
C TYR A 186 -17.27 -3.09 10.58
N HIS A 187 -18.33 -3.33 9.81
CA HIS A 187 -19.62 -3.70 10.38
C HIS A 187 -19.50 -4.96 11.26
N HIS A 188 -18.81 -6.00 10.76
CA HIS A 188 -18.63 -7.22 11.53
C HIS A 188 -17.76 -7.00 12.78
N ALA A 189 -16.68 -6.22 12.65
CA ALA A 189 -15.78 -5.89 13.76
C ALA A 189 -16.47 -5.09 14.87
N TRP A 190 -17.40 -4.20 14.53
CA TRP A 190 -18.09 -3.35 15.50
C TRP A 190 -19.32 -3.98 16.12
N PHE A 191 -20.08 -4.75 15.34
CA PHE A 191 -21.43 -5.18 15.75
C PHE A 191 -21.59 -6.70 15.90
N ARG A 192 -20.59 -7.50 15.53
CA ARG A 192 -20.69 -8.97 15.55
C ARG A 192 -19.58 -9.59 16.38
N THR A 193 -18.36 -9.57 15.85
CA THR A 193 -17.21 -10.24 16.47
C THR A 193 -16.04 -9.27 16.50
N PRO A 194 -15.54 -8.88 17.69
CA PRO A 194 -14.36 -8.04 17.79
C PRO A 194 -13.16 -8.67 17.08
N VAL A 195 -12.29 -7.83 16.52
CA VAL A 195 -11.06 -8.30 15.86
C VAL A 195 -10.17 -8.99 16.90
N PRO A 196 -9.68 -10.22 16.63
CA PRO A 196 -8.76 -10.90 17.53
C PRO A 196 -7.52 -10.06 17.82
N VAL A 197 -7.01 -10.12 19.06
CA VAL A 197 -5.86 -9.31 19.51
C VAL A 197 -4.66 -9.45 18.58
N VAL A 198 -4.35 -10.66 18.12
CA VAL A 198 -3.23 -10.94 17.19
C VAL A 198 -3.40 -10.28 15.81
N LEU A 199 -4.62 -9.91 15.44
CA LEU A 199 -4.97 -9.23 14.19
C LEU A 199 -5.26 -7.74 14.37
N SER A 200 -4.98 -7.15 15.53
CA SER A 200 -5.31 -5.74 15.82
C SER A 200 -4.73 -4.78 14.78
N THR A 201 -3.53 -5.05 14.26
CA THR A 201 -2.87 -4.19 13.25
C THR A 201 -3.51 -4.32 11.86
N SER A 202 -4.35 -5.33 11.61
CA SER A 202 -5.04 -5.50 10.33
C SER A 202 -6.15 -4.47 10.11
N THR A 203 -6.67 -3.82 11.15
CA THR A 203 -7.70 -2.77 11.04
C THR A 203 -7.24 -1.56 10.24
N TRP A 204 -5.92 -1.37 10.12
CA TRP A 204 -5.33 -0.30 9.31
C TRP A 204 -5.50 -0.54 7.81
N ILE A 205 -5.59 -1.79 7.35
CA ILE A 205 -5.52 -2.15 5.91
C ILE A 205 -6.54 -1.36 5.06
N PRO A 206 -7.82 -1.26 5.46
CA PRO A 206 -8.82 -0.39 4.82
C PRO A 206 -8.42 1.06 4.55
N LEU A 207 -7.63 1.68 5.44
CA LEU A 207 -7.14 3.05 5.24
C LEU A 207 -6.22 3.15 4.00
N GLY A 208 -5.65 2.03 3.56
CA GLY A 208 -4.88 1.95 2.33
C GLY A 208 -5.68 2.44 1.13
N ILE A 209 -6.94 2.01 1.02
CA ILE A 209 -7.86 2.43 -0.05
C ILE A 209 -8.25 3.89 0.11
N VAL A 210 -8.56 4.33 1.34
CA VAL A 210 -8.92 5.73 1.66
C VAL A 210 -7.83 6.70 1.20
N GLY A 211 -6.59 6.46 1.64
CA GLY A 211 -5.46 7.32 1.31
C GLY A 211 -5.10 7.27 -0.18
N GLN A 212 -5.07 6.07 -0.76
CA GLN A 212 -4.76 5.92 -2.19
C GLN A 212 -5.84 6.50 -3.09
N SER A 213 -7.12 6.34 -2.76
CA SER A 213 -8.19 6.89 -3.60
C SER A 213 -8.18 8.41 -3.58
N THR A 214 -7.87 9.01 -2.43
CA THR A 214 -7.65 10.45 -2.31
C THR A 214 -6.53 10.91 -3.25
N ALA A 215 -5.40 10.19 -3.26
CA ALA A 215 -4.26 10.50 -4.11
C ALA A 215 -4.58 10.29 -5.60
N ALA A 216 -5.13 9.12 -5.95
CA ALA A 216 -5.52 8.75 -7.31
C ALA A 216 -6.48 9.77 -7.93
N ALA A 217 -7.47 10.25 -7.15
CA ALA A 217 -8.42 11.23 -7.64
C ALA A 217 -7.73 12.53 -8.09
N GLN A 218 -6.72 13.02 -7.36
CA GLN A 218 -5.98 14.23 -7.75
C GLN A 218 -5.07 13.98 -8.96
N VAL A 219 -4.50 12.77 -9.07
CA VAL A 219 -3.61 12.41 -10.18
C VAL A 219 -4.40 12.21 -11.48
N LEU A 220 -5.57 11.58 -11.41
CA LEU A 220 -6.38 11.26 -12.58
C LEU A 220 -7.30 12.39 -13.01
N SER A 221 -7.63 13.33 -12.11
CA SER A 221 -8.46 14.47 -12.48
C SER A 221 -7.71 15.40 -13.43
N GLY A 222 -8.29 15.63 -14.61
CA GLY A 222 -7.93 16.77 -15.44
C GLY A 222 -8.40 18.10 -14.81
N PRO A 223 -7.96 19.26 -15.33
CA PRO A 223 -8.28 20.58 -14.77
C PRO A 223 -9.78 20.81 -14.55
N ALA A 224 -10.63 20.31 -15.46
CA ALA A 224 -12.08 20.46 -15.38
C ALA A 224 -12.71 19.75 -14.17
N LEU A 225 -12.10 18.67 -13.66
CA LEU A 225 -12.62 17.88 -12.53
C LEU A 225 -11.82 18.10 -11.24
N ALA A 226 -10.84 19.00 -11.21
CA ALA A 226 -9.97 19.24 -10.06
C ALA A 226 -10.77 19.65 -8.80
N GLY A 227 -11.83 20.44 -8.95
CA GLY A 227 -12.74 20.79 -7.85
C GLY A 227 -13.42 19.57 -7.23
N VAL A 228 -13.98 18.71 -8.09
CA VAL A 228 -14.66 17.47 -7.68
C VAL A 228 -13.69 16.50 -7.01
N ALA A 229 -12.49 16.33 -7.58
CA ALA A 229 -11.45 15.49 -7.02
C ALA A 229 -11.02 15.95 -5.63
N ARG A 230 -10.85 17.26 -5.41
CA ARG A 230 -10.52 17.82 -4.09
C ARG A 230 -11.62 17.56 -3.06
N VAL A 231 -12.89 17.77 -3.43
CA VAL A 231 -14.03 17.52 -2.53
C VAL A 231 -14.13 16.04 -2.19
N TYR A 232 -14.02 15.16 -3.19
CA TYR A 232 -13.98 13.71 -2.98
C TYR A 232 -12.84 13.31 -2.03
N GLY A 233 -11.62 13.74 -2.33
CA GLY A 233 -10.43 13.41 -1.54
C GLY A 233 -10.55 13.90 -0.10
N ALA A 234 -10.96 15.15 0.11
CA ALA A 234 -11.16 15.70 1.45
C ALA A 234 -12.23 14.92 2.23
N THR A 235 -13.34 14.58 1.58
CA THR A 235 -14.44 13.82 2.20
C THR A 235 -13.98 12.43 2.62
N VAL A 236 -13.31 11.71 1.73
CA VAL A 236 -12.82 10.35 1.99
C VAL A 236 -11.76 10.36 3.09
N LEU A 237 -10.81 11.29 3.06
CA LEU A 237 -9.75 11.36 4.07
C LEU A 237 -10.29 11.72 5.45
N VAL A 238 -11.25 12.66 5.54
CA VAL A 238 -11.92 13.02 6.80
C VAL A 238 -12.75 11.86 7.34
N ALA A 239 -13.52 11.16 6.51
CA ALA A 239 -14.23 9.96 6.92
C ALA A 239 -13.26 8.85 7.38
N GLY A 240 -12.13 8.72 6.68
CA GLY A 240 -11.04 7.82 7.01
C GLY A 240 -10.37 8.13 8.34
N ALA A 241 -10.35 9.38 8.81
CA ALA A 241 -9.78 9.72 10.11
C ALA A 241 -10.48 8.99 11.27
N GLY A 242 -11.80 8.75 11.16
CA GLY A 242 -12.55 7.94 12.12
C GLY A 242 -12.11 6.47 12.13
N LEU A 243 -11.90 5.88 10.94
CA LEU A 243 -11.34 4.52 10.80
C LEU A 243 -9.90 4.46 11.34
N GLY A 244 -9.12 5.52 11.15
CA GLY A 244 -7.79 5.72 11.72
C GLY A 244 -7.80 5.72 13.24
N ALA A 245 -8.71 6.48 13.86
CA ALA A 245 -8.87 6.48 15.31
C ALA A 245 -9.24 5.09 15.84
N PHE A 246 -10.15 4.38 15.17
CA PHE A 246 -10.48 3.00 15.52
C PHE A 246 -9.26 2.06 15.41
N ALA A 247 -8.48 2.18 14.34
CA ALA A 247 -7.29 1.36 14.14
C ALA A 247 -6.21 1.63 15.21
N VAL A 248 -6.00 2.89 15.58
CA VAL A 248 -5.11 3.29 16.67
C VAL A 248 -5.59 2.70 17.99
N LEU A 249 -6.85 2.89 18.36
CA LEU A 249 -7.40 2.37 19.61
C LEU A 249 -7.30 0.84 19.69
N THR A 250 -7.60 0.14 18.59
CA THR A 250 -7.50 -1.32 18.51
C THR A 250 -6.06 -1.79 18.64
N THR A 251 -5.11 -1.08 18.01
CA THR A 251 -3.68 -1.38 18.09
C THR A 251 -3.11 -1.14 19.49
N VAL A 252 -3.47 -0.01 20.12
CA VAL A 252 -3.08 0.29 21.51
C VAL A 252 -3.63 -0.77 22.46
N ARG A 253 -4.91 -1.14 22.33
CA ARG A 253 -5.51 -2.25 23.10
C ARG A 253 -4.76 -3.56 22.86
N GLY A 254 -4.38 -3.85 21.62
CA GLY A 254 -3.58 -5.02 21.28
C GLY A 254 -2.23 -5.03 22.01
N PHE A 255 -1.49 -3.92 21.98
CA PHE A 255 -0.22 -3.81 22.71
C PHE A 255 -0.39 -3.90 24.23
N LEU A 256 -1.41 -3.26 24.80
CA LEU A 256 -1.73 -3.38 26.23
C LEU A 256 -2.08 -4.81 26.62
N ALA A 257 -2.72 -5.56 25.72
CA ALA A 257 -3.02 -6.99 25.86
C ALA A 257 -1.83 -7.90 25.49
N ARG A 258 -0.61 -7.35 25.34
CA ARG A 258 0.62 -8.09 24.99
C ARG A 258 0.52 -8.85 23.66
N MET A 259 -0.11 -8.24 22.65
CA MET A 259 -0.17 -8.78 21.29
C MET A 259 1.23 -9.26 20.86
N PRO A 260 1.39 -10.54 20.47
CA PRO A 260 2.68 -11.05 20.04
C PRO A 260 3.10 -10.40 18.72
N PHE A 261 4.41 -10.34 18.50
CA PHE A 261 4.91 -9.91 17.21
C PHE A 261 4.52 -10.93 16.13
N THR A 262 3.89 -10.44 15.08
CA THR A 262 3.71 -11.16 13.82
C THR A 262 4.14 -10.24 12.68
N PRO A 263 4.51 -10.79 11.51
CA PRO A 263 4.73 -9.97 10.32
C PRO A 263 3.55 -9.04 9.99
N GLY A 264 2.34 -9.37 10.46
CA GLY A 264 1.13 -8.55 10.32
C GLY A 264 1.22 -7.17 10.97
N TRP A 265 2.19 -6.88 11.85
CA TRP A 265 2.41 -5.51 12.34
C TRP A 265 2.75 -4.53 11.21
N TRP A 266 3.39 -5.01 10.13
CA TRP A 266 3.72 -4.19 8.97
C TRP A 266 2.47 -3.66 8.23
N ALA A 267 1.28 -4.22 8.48
CA ALA A 267 0.01 -3.76 7.90
C ALA A 267 -0.33 -2.29 8.22
N MET A 268 0.28 -1.72 9.26
CA MET A 268 0.11 -0.30 9.63
C MET A 268 0.84 0.66 8.69
N THR A 269 1.96 0.23 8.10
CA THR A 269 2.89 1.12 7.41
C THR A 269 2.33 1.65 6.10
N TYR A 270 1.76 0.77 5.29
CA TYR A 270 1.28 1.15 3.98
C TYR A 270 0.11 2.13 4.05
N PRO A 271 -0.97 1.88 4.80
CA PRO A 271 -2.08 2.81 4.90
C PRO A 271 -1.70 4.20 5.41
N LEU A 272 -0.74 4.30 6.34
CA LEU A 272 -0.22 5.60 6.77
C LEU A 272 0.50 6.34 5.65
N SER A 273 1.32 5.63 4.87
CA SER A 273 1.96 6.22 3.71
C SER A 273 0.94 6.73 2.69
N THR A 274 -0.14 5.98 2.44
CA THR A 274 -1.13 6.39 1.44
C THR A 274 -2.00 7.55 1.91
N CYS A 275 -2.39 7.57 3.19
CA CYS A 275 -3.05 8.72 3.80
C CYS A 275 -2.15 9.97 3.75
N GLY A 276 -0.85 9.80 4.00
CA GLY A 276 0.12 10.88 3.88
C GLY A 276 0.26 11.42 2.46
N LEU A 277 0.24 10.54 1.46
CA LEU A 277 0.28 10.91 0.05
C LEU A 277 -0.99 11.65 -0.37
N GLY A 278 -2.16 11.12 0.00
CA GLY A 278 -3.45 11.76 -0.25
C GLY A 278 -3.54 13.14 0.40
N ALA A 279 -3.15 13.27 1.66
CA ALA A 279 -3.07 14.55 2.36
C ALA A 279 -2.11 15.53 1.65
N HIS A 280 -0.97 15.06 1.16
CA HIS A 280 -0.03 15.90 0.41
C HIS A 280 -0.67 16.44 -0.87
N TYR A 281 -1.33 15.60 -1.68
CA TYR A 281 -1.96 16.05 -2.93
C TYR A 281 -3.18 16.95 -2.71
N LEU A 282 -3.81 16.91 -1.55
CA LEU A 282 -4.84 17.90 -1.15
C LEU A 282 -4.26 19.24 -0.68
N GLY A 283 -2.94 19.36 -0.55
CA GLY A 283 -2.27 20.53 0.02
C GLY A 283 -2.28 20.55 1.57
N TRP A 284 -2.69 19.47 2.22
CA TRP A 284 -2.73 19.33 3.68
C TRP A 284 -1.36 18.90 4.21
N HIS A 285 -0.34 19.73 3.97
CA HIS A 285 1.05 19.38 4.23
C HIS A 285 1.32 19.04 5.71
N ALA A 286 0.69 19.72 6.66
CA ALA A 286 0.84 19.41 8.08
C ALA A 286 0.29 18.01 8.44
N ALA A 287 -0.88 17.65 7.91
CA ALA A 287 -1.44 16.32 8.10
C ALA A 287 -0.56 15.24 7.43
N SER A 288 -0.04 15.51 6.23
CA SER A 288 0.91 14.63 5.56
C SER A 288 2.19 14.44 6.39
N LEU A 289 2.79 15.51 6.91
CA LEU A 289 3.99 15.41 7.77
C LEU A 289 3.72 14.66 9.07
N LEU A 290 2.54 14.82 9.68
CA LEU A 290 2.14 14.03 10.84
C LEU A 290 2.12 12.53 10.52
N THR A 291 1.54 12.14 9.38
CA THR A 291 1.56 10.72 8.96
C THR A 291 2.98 10.22 8.69
N VAL A 292 3.87 11.05 8.15
CA VAL A 292 5.30 10.69 7.95
C VAL A 292 5.98 10.44 9.29
N ALA A 293 5.81 11.31 10.27
CA ALA A 293 6.40 11.15 11.60
C ALA A 293 5.93 9.85 12.27
N VAL A 294 4.62 9.58 12.22
CA VAL A 294 4.03 8.34 12.75
C VAL A 294 4.52 7.11 11.98
N LEU A 295 4.62 7.21 10.65
CA LEU A 295 5.13 6.14 9.79
C LEU A 295 6.59 5.79 10.10
N ILE A 296 7.45 6.79 10.35
CA ILE A 296 8.85 6.57 10.77
C ILE A 296 8.87 5.77 12.09
N ALA A 297 8.09 6.20 13.08
CA ALA A 297 8.03 5.51 14.38
C ALA A 297 7.58 4.05 14.24
N ILE A 298 6.50 3.81 13.48
CA ILE A 298 5.99 2.46 13.23
C ILE A 298 6.99 1.63 12.42
N TRP A 299 7.64 2.21 11.42
CA TRP A 299 8.65 1.51 10.63
C TRP A 299 9.80 1.02 11.52
N VAL A 300 10.30 1.88 12.43
CA VAL A 300 11.36 1.52 13.37
C VAL A 300 10.90 0.42 14.33
N VAL A 301 9.70 0.54 14.92
CA VAL A 301 9.14 -0.49 15.81
C VAL A 301 9.03 -1.83 15.10
N CYS A 302 8.47 -1.86 13.89
CA CYS A 302 8.33 -3.08 13.10
C CYS A 302 9.68 -3.67 12.70
N ALA A 303 10.65 -2.83 12.28
CA ALA A 303 11.99 -3.27 11.93
C ALA A 303 12.72 -3.91 13.12
N VAL A 304 12.70 -3.26 14.29
CA VAL A 304 13.32 -3.79 15.51
C VAL A 304 12.65 -5.09 15.94
N ALA A 305 11.32 -5.16 15.91
CA ALA A 305 10.59 -6.37 16.26
C ALA A 305 10.86 -7.53 15.29
N SER A 306 10.93 -7.25 13.97
CA SER A 306 11.35 -8.22 12.96
C SER A 306 12.76 -8.76 13.22
N VAL A 307 13.74 -7.89 13.48
CA VAL A 307 15.13 -8.32 13.75
C VAL A 307 15.20 -9.17 15.02
N ARG A 308 14.50 -8.77 16.10
CA ARG A 308 14.45 -9.54 17.35
C ARG A 308 13.82 -10.92 17.14
N ALA A 309 12.72 -11.00 16.40
CA ALA A 309 12.06 -12.27 16.10
C ALA A 309 12.95 -13.22 15.29
N ILE A 310 13.68 -12.69 14.30
CA ILE A 310 14.64 -13.47 13.52
C ILE A 310 15.81 -13.95 14.40
N ALA A 311 16.33 -13.08 15.26
CA ALA A 311 17.42 -13.44 16.18
C ALA A 311 17.00 -14.53 17.17
N SER A 312 15.81 -14.42 17.76
CA SER A 312 15.29 -15.45 18.67
C SER A 312 15.04 -16.79 17.96
N ALA A 313 14.53 -16.77 16.73
CA ALA A 313 14.29 -17.99 15.96
C ALA A 313 15.58 -18.70 15.53
N ARG A 314 16.70 -17.99 15.43
CA ARG A 314 18.02 -18.58 15.15
C ARG A 314 18.72 -19.12 16.40
N ALA A 315 18.32 -18.66 17.57
CA ALA A 315 18.90 -19.07 18.85
C ALA A 315 18.18 -20.29 19.47
N ALA A 316 16.96 -20.59 19.00
CA ALA A 316 16.19 -21.79 19.34
C ALA A 316 16.56 -22.94 18.40
#